data_AF-A0AAU9VEI8-F1
#
_entry.id   AF-A0AAU9VEI8-F1
#
_cell.length_a   1.000
_cell.length_b   1.000
_cell.length_c   1.000
_cell.angle_alpha   90.00
_cell.angle_beta   90.00
_cell.angle_gamma   90.00
#
_symmetry.space_group_name_H-M   'P 1'
#
loop_
_entity.id
_entity.type
_entity.pdbx_description
1 polymer ?
#
loop_
_entity_poly.entity_id
_entity_poly.type
_entity_poly.pdbx_seq_one_letter_code
_entity_poly.pdbx_strand_id
1 'polypeptide(L)'
;MGTRTMHSYETKMKVIEMKLAGYSSRFIQTELGIKNVTQVKTWWRWYRNGEHYRFSQPVGKQYTFGKGPEGDTVEETQRLRIKSLEQQIELLKKYLERERMWFLK
;
A
#
# COMPACT_ATOMS: atom_id res chain seq x y z
N MET A 1 -16.63 -14.75 -12.11
CA MET A 1 -15.85 -13.81 -11.28
C MET A 1 -15.29 -12.72 -12.19
N GLY A 2 -15.48 -11.43 -11.86
CA GLY A 2 -14.95 -10.34 -12.69
C GLY A 2 -13.43 -10.21 -12.53
N THR A 3 -12.68 -10.32 -13.62
CA THR A 3 -11.24 -10.05 -13.63
C THR A 3 -11.00 -8.58 -13.28
N ARG A 4 -10.21 -8.33 -12.24
CA ARG A 4 -9.87 -6.96 -11.81
C ARG A 4 -8.90 -6.37 -12.84
N THR A 5 -9.35 -5.42 -13.64
CA THR A 5 -8.52 -4.72 -14.62
C THR A 5 -7.44 -3.90 -13.90
N MET A 6 -6.18 -4.21 -14.17
CA MET A 6 -5.06 -3.37 -13.73
C MET A 6 -4.94 -2.19 -14.69
N HIS A 7 -4.99 -0.99 -14.15
CA HIS A 7 -4.72 0.23 -14.91
C HIS A 7 -3.25 0.59 -14.78
N SER A 8 -2.60 0.94 -15.89
CA SER A 8 -1.20 1.34 -15.89
C SER A 8 -1.00 2.64 -15.09
N TYR A 9 0.24 2.90 -14.67
CA TYR A 9 0.59 4.16 -14.03
C TYR A 9 0.21 5.36 -14.91
N GLU A 10 0.46 5.26 -16.21
CA GLU A 10 0.13 6.29 -17.22
C GLU A 10 -1.37 6.59 -17.26
N THR A 11 -2.24 5.56 -17.26
CA THR A 11 -3.70 5.79 -17.22
C THR A 11 -4.12 6.52 -15.94
N LYS A 12 -3.52 6.16 -14.79
CA LYS A 12 -3.80 6.83 -13.52
C LYS A 12 -3.32 8.28 -13.55
N MET A 13 -2.15 8.56 -14.12
CA MET A 13 -1.63 9.92 -14.26
C MET A 13 -2.48 10.75 -15.22
N LYS A 14 -2.95 10.15 -16.32
CA LYS A 14 -3.83 10.83 -17.28
C LYS A 14 -5.14 11.28 -16.65
N VAL A 15 -5.69 10.47 -15.74
CA VAL A 15 -6.84 10.87 -14.91
C VAL A 15 -6.54 12.12 -14.09
N ILE A 16 -5.35 12.22 -13.51
CA ILE A 16 -4.94 13.38 -12.71
C ILE A 16 -4.80 14.62 -13.58
N GLU A 17 -4.15 14.53 -14.75
CA GLU A 17 -4.05 15.64 -15.70
C GLU A 17 -5.42 16.19 -16.07
N MET A 18 -6.36 15.30 -16.41
CA MET A 18 -7.72 15.71 -16.73
C MET A 18 -8.46 16.29 -15.51
N LYS A 19 -8.18 15.78 -14.31
CA LYS A 19 -8.75 16.36 -13.08
C LYS A 19 -8.24 17.77 -12.80
N LEU A 20 -6.95 18.01 -13.02
CA LEU A 20 -6.33 19.31 -12.90
C LEU A 20 -6.85 20.29 -13.96
N ALA A 21 -7.14 19.80 -15.16
CA ALA A 21 -7.80 20.56 -16.22
C ALA A 21 -9.30 20.82 -15.98
N GLY A 22 -9.85 20.39 -14.83
CA GLY A 22 -11.23 20.69 -14.41
C GLY A 22 -12.29 19.71 -14.91
N TYR A 23 -11.92 18.61 -15.56
CA TYR A 23 -12.90 17.66 -16.09
C TYR A 23 -13.63 16.88 -14.98
N SER A 24 -14.93 16.63 -15.22
CA SER A 24 -15.76 15.84 -14.31
C SER A 24 -15.31 14.38 -14.27
N SER A 25 -15.51 13.69 -13.14
CA SER A 25 -15.08 12.29 -13.02
C SER A 25 -15.81 11.37 -14.00
N ARG A 26 -17.05 11.70 -14.34
CA ARG A 26 -17.87 10.93 -15.28
C ARG A 26 -17.41 11.13 -16.72
N PHE A 27 -16.98 12.34 -17.08
CA PHE A 27 -16.35 12.60 -18.37
C PHE A 27 -15.05 11.81 -18.51
N ILE A 28 -14.15 11.90 -17.53
CA ILE A 28 -12.87 11.16 -17.51
C ILE A 28 -13.08 9.65 -17.57
N GLN A 29 -14.11 9.15 -16.87
CA GLN A 29 -14.48 7.75 -16.91
C GLN A 29 -14.79 7.28 -18.33
N THR A 30 -15.64 8.02 -19.04
CA THR A 30 -16.03 7.70 -20.42
C THR A 30 -14.86 7.82 -21.38
N GLU A 31 -14.10 8.92 -21.29
CA GLU A 31 -12.97 9.20 -22.17
C GLU A 31 -11.87 8.14 -22.08
N LEU A 32 -11.53 7.69 -20.86
CA LEU A 32 -10.47 6.71 -20.63
C LEU A 32 -10.97 5.26 -20.55
N GLY A 33 -12.24 5.01 -20.86
CA GLY A 33 -12.83 3.67 -20.84
C GLY A 33 -12.79 2.99 -19.45
N ILE A 34 -12.78 3.78 -18.36
CA ILE A 34 -12.69 3.25 -17.00
C ILE A 34 -14.06 2.71 -16.60
N LYS A 35 -14.14 1.42 -16.24
CA LYS A 35 -15.42 0.79 -15.89
C LYS A 35 -16.14 1.48 -14.71
N ASN A 36 -15.38 1.94 -13.71
CA ASN A 36 -15.94 2.46 -12.46
C ASN A 36 -15.47 3.90 -12.17
N VAL A 37 -16.41 4.86 -12.11
CA VAL A 37 -16.14 6.26 -11.73
C VAL A 37 -15.44 6.40 -10.36
N THR A 38 -15.67 5.45 -9.47
CA THR A 38 -15.05 5.43 -8.14
C THR A 38 -13.54 5.23 -8.21
N GLN A 39 -13.00 4.56 -9.25
CA GLN A 39 -11.55 4.46 -9.46
C GLN A 39 -10.95 5.84 -9.76
N VAL A 40 -11.59 6.61 -10.64
CA VAL A 40 -11.20 8.00 -10.94
C VAL A 40 -11.18 8.86 -9.67
N LYS A 41 -12.24 8.76 -8.85
CA LYS A 41 -12.33 9.50 -7.57
C LYS A 41 -11.25 9.06 -6.57
N THR A 42 -10.95 7.76 -6.50
CA THR A 42 -9.92 7.21 -5.61
C THR A 42 -8.53 7.71 -6.00
N TRP A 43 -8.18 7.67 -7.29
CA TRP A 43 -6.88 8.16 -7.75
C TRP A 43 -6.74 9.67 -7.53
N TRP A 44 -7.80 10.43 -7.77
CA TRP A 44 -7.81 11.86 -7.45
C TRP A 44 -7.58 12.13 -5.95
N ARG A 45 -8.22 11.35 -5.06
CA ARG A 45 -8.00 11.46 -3.61
C ARG A 45 -6.55 11.16 -3.25
N TRP A 46 -5.97 10.09 -3.77
CA TRP A 46 -4.56 9.75 -3.53
C TRP A 46 -3.63 10.86 -3.96
N TYR A 47 -3.84 11.42 -5.15
CA TYR A 47 -3.05 12.55 -5.62
C TYR A 47 -3.14 13.77 -4.70
N ARG A 48 -4.35 14.17 -4.28
CA ARG A 48 -4.53 15.30 -3.35
C ARG A 48 -3.91 15.07 -1.98
N ASN A 49 -3.83 13.82 -1.54
CA ASN A 49 -3.20 13.43 -0.28
C ASN A 49 -1.68 13.22 -0.39
N GLY A 50 -1.07 13.44 -1.56
CA GLY A 50 0.35 13.13 -1.81
C GLY A 50 0.67 11.63 -1.89
N GLU A 51 -0.35 10.75 -1.87
CA GLU A 51 -0.23 9.29 -1.90
C GLU A 51 0.02 8.71 -3.32
N HIS A 52 0.69 9.45 -4.20
CA HIS A 52 0.97 9.05 -5.58
C HIS A 52 1.82 7.76 -5.68
N TYR A 53 2.58 7.42 -4.63
CA TYR A 53 3.29 6.13 -4.52
C TYR A 53 2.35 4.92 -4.63
N ARG A 54 1.04 5.08 -4.36
CA ARG A 54 0.04 4.00 -4.49
C ARG A 54 -0.26 3.63 -5.94
N PHE A 55 0.10 4.47 -6.91
CA PHE A 55 -0.14 4.19 -8.32
C PHE A 55 0.70 3.03 -8.86
N SER A 56 1.86 2.74 -8.25
CA SER A 56 2.74 1.62 -8.62
C SER A 56 2.42 0.30 -7.90
N GLN A 57 1.46 0.28 -6.97
CA GLN A 57 1.14 -0.94 -6.22
C GLN A 57 0.50 -2.02 -7.11
N PRO A 58 1.05 -3.25 -7.13
CA PRO A 58 0.47 -4.35 -7.87
C PRO A 58 -0.82 -4.85 -7.19
N VAL A 59 -1.72 -5.37 -8.01
CA VAL A 59 -2.99 -5.93 -7.54
C VAL A 59 -2.72 -7.25 -6.81
N GLY A 60 -3.25 -7.41 -5.60
CA GLY A 60 -3.19 -8.68 -4.87
C GLY A 60 -2.00 -8.83 -3.91
N LYS A 61 -1.07 -7.86 -3.88
CA LYS A 61 -0.23 -7.69 -2.69
C LYS A 61 -1.02 -6.92 -1.64
N GLN A 62 -0.99 -7.41 -0.41
CA GLN A 62 -1.59 -6.70 0.72
C GLN A 62 -0.85 -5.38 0.93
N TYR A 63 -1.60 -4.30 1.13
CA TYR A 63 -1.07 -2.97 1.37
C TYR A 63 -0.18 -2.98 2.61
N THR A 64 1.12 -2.72 2.43
CA THR A 64 2.07 -2.48 3.51
C THR A 64 2.54 -1.03 3.41
N PHE A 65 1.69 -0.09 3.84
CA PHE A 65 2.14 1.29 3.98
C PHE A 65 3.12 1.41 5.13
N GLY A 66 4.08 2.31 4.91
CA GLY A 66 5.52 2.24 5.11
C GLY A 66 6.02 1.50 6.33
N LYS A 67 5.92 0.20 6.23
CA LYS A 67 6.30 -0.68 7.31
C LYS A 67 6.28 -2.06 6.69
N GLY A 68 6.84 -3.02 7.39
CA GLY A 68 5.82 -3.72 8.14
C GLY A 68 5.64 -2.95 9.43
N PRO A 69 4.45 -2.77 10.07
CA PRO A 69 3.05 -2.35 9.67
C PRO A 69 2.51 -0.86 9.98
N GLU A 70 2.48 0.19 9.11
CA GLU A 70 2.25 1.61 9.53
C GLU A 70 0.87 1.82 10.16
N GLY A 71 0.83 2.49 11.31
CA GLY A 71 -0.40 2.93 11.97
C GLY A 71 -0.74 4.38 11.61
N ASP A 72 -1.96 4.81 11.92
CA ASP A 72 -2.46 6.14 11.53
C ASP A 72 -1.90 7.28 12.41
N THR A 73 -1.41 6.95 13.61
CA THR A 73 -0.73 7.88 14.52
C THR A 73 0.67 7.38 14.86
N VAL A 74 1.57 8.32 15.16
CA VAL A 74 2.98 8.00 15.45
C VAL A 74 3.10 7.04 16.64
N GLU A 75 2.31 7.21 17.71
CA GLU A 75 2.38 6.33 18.90
C GLU A 75 1.92 4.90 18.61
N GLU A 76 0.90 4.72 17.78
CA GLU A 76 0.40 3.40 17.40
C GLU A 76 1.35 2.70 16.41
N THR A 77 1.96 3.46 15.49
CA THR A 77 3.04 2.95 14.63
C THR A 77 4.21 2.43 15.48
N GLN A 78 4.53 3.10 16.58
CA GLN A 78 5.62 2.72 17.47
C GLN A 78 5.27 1.47 18.29
N ARG A 79 4.07 1.38 18.89
CA ARG A 79 3.62 0.17 19.63
C ARG A 79 3.60 -1.08 18.76
N LEU A 80 3.12 -0.96 17.53
CA LEU A 80 3.14 -2.05 16.56
C LEU A 80 4.57 -2.42 16.11
N ARG A 81 5.52 -1.48 16.19
CA ARG A 81 6.92 -1.72 15.83
C ARG A 81 7.62 -2.45 16.97
N ILE A 82 7.36 -2.03 18.21
CA ILE A 82 7.86 -2.67 19.42
C ILE A 82 7.44 -4.14 19.48
N LYS A 83 6.14 -4.43 19.32
CA LYS A 83 5.64 -5.82 19.32
C LYS A 83 6.29 -6.70 18.23
N SER A 84 6.56 -6.13 17.06
CA SER A 84 7.25 -6.85 15.97
C SER A 84 8.73 -7.12 16.29
N LEU A 85 9.39 -6.19 16.98
CA LEU A 85 10.77 -6.37 17.43
C LEU A 85 10.88 -7.38 18.57
N GLU A 86 9.92 -7.41 19.50
CA GLU A 86 9.86 -8.40 20.58
C GLU A 86 9.77 -9.83 20.03
N GLN A 87 8.94 -10.05 19.00
CA GLN A 87 8.85 -11.34 18.32
C GLN A 87 10.16 -11.76 17.65
N GLN A 88 10.89 -10.81 17.06
CA GLN A 88 12.20 -11.09 16.45
C GLN A 88 13.23 -11.47 17.51
N ILE A 89 13.23 -10.76 18.65
CA ILE A 89 14.12 -11.06 19.78
C ILE A 89 13.81 -12.44 20.36
N GLU A 90 12.53 -12.81 20.50
CA GLU A 90 12.15 -14.14 20.98
C GLU A 90 12.67 -15.25 20.05
N LEU A 91 12.60 -15.02 18.74
CA LEU A 91 13.13 -15.94 17.73
C LEU A 91 14.65 -16.09 17.83
N LEU A 92 15.37 -14.98 18.03
CA LEU A 92 16.82 -14.98 18.24
C LEU A 92 17.22 -15.68 19.54
N LYS A 93 16.46 -15.51 20.62
CA LYS A 93 16.70 -16.23 21.87
C LYS A 93 16.55 -17.74 21.69
N LYS A 94 15.49 -18.18 20.99
CA LYS A 94 15.31 -19.61 20.64
C LYS A 94 16.43 -20.16 19.75
N TYR A 95 17.07 -19.31 18.95
CA TYR A 95 18.21 -19.69 18.13
C TYR A 95 19.48 -19.83 19.00
N LEU A 96 19.77 -18.85 19.85
CA LEU A 96 20.87 -18.88 20.80
C LEU A 96 20.80 -20.05 21.79
N GLU A 97 19.60 -20.41 22.25
CA GLU A 97 19.41 -21.59 23.09
C GLU A 97 19.74 -22.89 22.34
N ARG A 98 19.35 -23.00 21.07
CA ARG A 98 19.73 -24.14 20.24
C ARG A 98 21.23 -24.20 20.01
N GLU A 99 21.87 -23.05 19.79
CA GLU A 99 23.30 -22.94 19.59
C GLU A 99 24.07 -23.36 20.86
N ARG A 100 23.63 -22.94 22.05
CA ARG A 100 24.20 -23.43 23.33
C ARG A 100 24.01 -24.93 23.54
N MET A 101 22.83 -25.46 23.22
CA MET A 101 22.58 -26.91 23.26
C MET A 101 23.48 -27.68 22.29
N TRP A 102 23.91 -27.03 21.20
CA TRP A 102 24.83 -27.60 20.22
C TRP A 102 26.28 -27.65 20.74
N PHE A 103 26.71 -26.68 21.55
CA PHE A 103 28.05 -26.65 22.15
C PHE A 103 28.16 -27.41 23.49
N LEU A 104 27.04 -27.82 24.09
CA LEU A 104 27.01 -28.69 25.27
C LEU A 104 26.97 -30.19 24.92
N LYS A 105 27.00 -30.51 23.63
CA LYS A 105 27.10 -31.88 23.09
C LYS A 105 28.54 -32.15 22.65
#